data_AF-A0A2E9YHU4-F1
#
_entry.id   AF-A0A2E9YHU4-F1
#
_cell.length_a   1.000
_cell.length_b   1.000
_cell.length_c   1.000
_cell.angle_alpha   90.00
_cell.angle_beta   90.00
_cell.angle_gamma   90.00
#
_symmetry.space_group_name_H-M   'P 1'
#
loop_
_entity.id
_entity.type
_entity.pdbx_description
1 polymer ?
#
loop_
_entity_poly.entity_id
_entity_poly.type
_entity_poly.pdbx_seq_one_letter_code
_entity_poly.pdbx_strand_id
1 'polypeptide(L)'
;MMKKPIGLSLVVILILPMLAPPVAGEWETDSWLSNVIGPERLALGDEFGCHGYEGLDILEDPWTIAACRDYLSDLTEASRWGAAPISFGLKGVQLDEGASTALLDAKFEIVGDGPTGYSDGLTYFESNGGSLELNLANRSLLESPEQHSLISIEWMARMHDLKVREDGGLVSWLEEQEVWFTTWGEWAHHRISGSRVEYSTAGDSITASLESSTTWNVPGTIELHFHEGVMRVVDSNDTDFPLIDSGERHLRVGWREIPDGAVLTMEPGTNLTIELDGEPKSVEVVPLPTFNGLHHSVTVVGHHTTNLFHWSSDFQDSQLRFTWLIERPSAEGVGWLLPVLAASILLAVPFAVRYLVSRDEMTSIAPMSE
;
A
#
# COMPACT_ATOMS: atom_id res chain seq x y z
N MET A 1 -48.26 30.88 -36.20
CA MET A 1 -48.39 29.70 -35.33
C MET A 1 -47.03 29.02 -35.24
N MET A 2 -46.35 29.21 -34.11
CA MET A 2 -44.97 28.77 -33.82
C MET A 2 -44.84 27.25 -33.98
N LYS A 3 -44.16 26.78 -35.04
CA LYS A 3 -43.72 25.38 -35.13
C LYS A 3 -42.47 25.21 -34.25
N LYS A 4 -42.77 24.88 -32.98
CA LYS A 4 -41.97 24.21 -31.94
C LYS A 4 -40.43 24.22 -32.09
N PRO A 5 -39.67 24.92 -31.21
CA PRO A 5 -38.21 24.80 -31.08
C PRO A 5 -37.73 23.47 -30.47
N ILE A 6 -38.64 22.50 -30.28
CA ILE A 6 -38.38 21.24 -29.55
C ILE A 6 -37.39 20.34 -30.30
N GLY A 7 -37.43 20.31 -31.63
CA GLY A 7 -36.52 19.47 -32.43
C GLY A 7 -35.06 19.93 -32.32
N LEU A 8 -34.82 21.25 -32.28
CA LEU A 8 -33.48 21.80 -32.09
C LEU A 8 -32.97 21.52 -30.67
N SER A 9 -33.84 21.65 -29.66
CA SER A 9 -33.50 21.30 -28.28
C SER A 9 -33.16 19.83 -28.11
N LEU A 10 -33.87 18.92 -28.79
CA LEU A 10 -33.60 17.47 -28.70
C LEU A 10 -32.26 17.11 -29.35
N VAL A 11 -31.93 17.74 -30.48
CA VAL A 11 -30.64 17.58 -31.17
C VAL A 11 -29.50 18.10 -30.30
N VAL A 12 -29.67 19.25 -29.65
CA VAL A 12 -28.66 19.79 -28.71
C VAL A 12 -28.47 18.88 -27.51
N ILE A 13 -29.55 18.31 -26.94
CA ILE A 13 -29.46 17.36 -25.82
C ILE A 13 -28.77 16.05 -26.24
N LEU A 14 -28.98 15.58 -27.48
CA LEU A 14 -28.32 14.38 -28.01
C LEU A 14 -26.86 14.60 -28.40
N ILE A 15 -26.47 15.82 -28.75
CA ILE A 15 -25.08 16.18 -29.12
C ILE A 15 -24.25 16.57 -27.90
N LEU A 16 -24.87 17.10 -26.83
CA LEU A 16 -24.18 17.47 -25.58
C LEU A 16 -23.26 16.35 -25.02
N PRO A 17 -23.68 15.07 -24.94
CA PRO A 17 -22.81 13.99 -24.45
C PRO A 17 -21.67 13.62 -25.42
N MET A 18 -21.65 14.13 -26.67
CA MET A 18 -20.52 13.98 -27.59
C MET A 18 -19.52 15.13 -27.52
N LEU A 19 -19.96 16.28 -27.01
CA LEU A 19 -19.08 17.43 -26.71
C LEU A 19 -18.53 17.35 -25.30
N ALA A 20 -19.14 16.53 -24.44
CA ALA A 20 -18.46 16.04 -23.26
C ALA A 20 -17.16 15.37 -23.76
N PRO A 21 -15.99 15.68 -23.14
CA PRO A 21 -14.82 14.87 -23.39
C PRO A 21 -15.24 13.41 -23.24
N PRO A 22 -14.74 12.49 -24.09
CA PRO A 22 -15.03 11.09 -23.84
C PRO A 22 -14.67 10.88 -22.39
N VAL A 23 -15.64 10.40 -21.59
CA VAL A 23 -15.30 9.53 -20.48
C VAL A 23 -14.80 8.26 -21.17
N ALA A 24 -13.67 8.37 -21.88
CA ALA A 24 -12.67 7.35 -21.94
C ALA A 24 -12.40 7.18 -20.47
N GLY A 25 -13.11 6.23 -19.87
CA GLY A 25 -13.09 6.15 -18.43
C GLY A 25 -11.63 6.08 -18.02
N GLU A 26 -11.36 6.70 -16.89
CA GLU A 26 -10.12 6.71 -16.14
C GLU A 26 -9.77 5.28 -15.68
N TRP A 27 -9.84 4.31 -16.60
CA TRP A 27 -9.56 2.89 -16.48
C TRP A 27 -8.14 2.57 -16.96
N GLU A 28 -7.45 3.51 -17.65
CA GLU A 28 -6.04 3.35 -18.02
C GLU A 28 -5.08 3.76 -16.88
N THR A 29 -5.49 4.68 -16.02
CA THR A 29 -4.74 5.09 -14.82
C THR A 29 -5.45 4.50 -13.62
N ASP A 30 -4.74 3.79 -12.74
CA ASP A 30 -5.31 3.20 -11.52
C ASP A 30 -5.76 4.31 -10.55
N SER A 31 -6.92 4.92 -10.85
CA SER A 31 -7.50 6.02 -10.09
C SER A 31 -7.88 5.60 -8.68
N TRP A 32 -7.91 4.30 -8.38
CA TRP A 32 -8.10 3.78 -7.03
C TRP A 32 -6.86 4.00 -6.17
N LEU A 33 -5.67 3.96 -6.77
CA LEU A 33 -4.41 4.20 -6.09
C LEU A 33 -4.29 5.67 -5.65
N SER A 34 -4.76 6.62 -6.45
CA SER A 34 -4.64 8.05 -6.13
C SER A 34 -5.81 8.64 -5.33
N ASN A 35 -6.99 8.02 -5.38
CA ASN A 35 -8.20 8.62 -4.80
C ASN A 35 -8.63 8.01 -3.47
N VAL A 36 -9.34 6.88 -3.49
CA VAL A 36 -10.08 6.38 -2.33
C VAL A 36 -9.32 5.28 -1.62
N ILE A 37 -9.01 4.19 -2.33
CA ILE A 37 -8.44 3.00 -1.72
C ILE A 37 -6.99 3.23 -1.32
N GLY A 38 -6.18 3.87 -2.16
CA GLY A 38 -4.78 4.16 -1.84
C GLY A 38 -4.61 4.90 -0.51
N PRO A 39 -5.23 6.09 -0.34
CA PRO A 39 -5.17 6.84 0.92
C PRO A 39 -5.74 6.09 2.13
N GLU A 40 -6.81 5.31 1.97
CA GLU A 40 -7.35 4.47 3.05
C GLU A 40 -6.35 3.40 3.49
N ARG A 41 -5.70 2.69 2.55
CA ARG A 41 -4.67 1.69 2.85
C ARG A 41 -3.44 2.32 3.48
N LEU A 42 -2.98 3.48 3.00
CA LEU A 42 -1.88 4.23 3.62
C LEU A 42 -2.20 4.64 5.05
N ALA A 43 -3.43 5.09 5.32
CA ALA A 43 -3.87 5.46 6.66
C ALA A 43 -3.88 4.27 7.62
N LEU A 44 -4.18 3.06 7.12
CA LEU A 44 -4.04 1.82 7.90
C LEU A 44 -2.56 1.51 8.19
N GLY A 45 -1.64 1.94 7.33
CA GLY A 45 -0.20 1.69 7.46
C GLY A 45 0.33 0.68 6.44
N ASP A 46 -0.39 0.48 5.33
CA ASP A 46 0.13 -0.28 4.20
C ASP A 46 1.23 0.48 3.45
N GLU A 47 1.93 -0.28 2.61
CA GLU A 47 3.00 0.16 1.75
C GLU A 47 2.69 -0.15 0.28
N PHE A 48 3.04 0.77 -0.62
CA PHE A 48 3.06 0.56 -2.06
C PHE A 48 4.50 0.41 -2.56
N GLY A 49 4.81 -0.81 -3.02
CA GLY A 49 6.04 -1.15 -3.72
C GLY A 49 5.79 -1.41 -5.20
N CYS A 50 6.87 -1.67 -5.93
CA CYS A 50 6.85 -1.90 -7.37
C CYS A 50 6.94 -3.37 -7.75
N HIS A 51 6.33 -3.75 -8.86
CA HIS A 51 6.43 -5.09 -9.44
C HIS A 51 6.73 -5.06 -10.95
N GLY A 52 7.25 -3.95 -11.46
CA GLY A 52 7.52 -3.74 -12.88
C GLY A 52 6.23 -3.58 -13.70
N TYR A 53 6.32 -3.97 -14.98
CA TYR A 53 5.25 -3.84 -15.95
C TYR A 53 4.69 -5.22 -16.31
N GLU A 54 3.38 -5.29 -16.52
CA GLU A 54 2.72 -6.51 -16.93
C GLU A 54 3.29 -7.02 -18.26
N GLY A 55 3.72 -8.28 -18.26
CA GLY A 55 4.25 -8.96 -19.45
C GLY A 55 5.67 -8.56 -19.86
N LEU A 56 6.37 -7.72 -19.09
CA LEU A 56 7.77 -7.36 -19.32
C LEU A 56 8.69 -7.96 -18.24
N ASP A 57 9.89 -8.37 -18.67
CA ASP A 57 10.93 -8.92 -17.80
C ASP A 57 11.92 -7.80 -17.42
N ILE A 58 12.20 -7.63 -16.13
CA ILE A 58 13.12 -6.61 -15.62
C ILE A 58 14.58 -6.86 -16.02
N LEU A 59 14.95 -8.09 -16.41
CA LEU A 59 16.29 -8.41 -16.90
C LEU A 59 16.47 -7.98 -18.35
N GLU A 60 15.42 -8.12 -19.17
CA GLU A 60 15.43 -7.71 -20.59
C GLU A 60 15.14 -6.21 -20.74
N ASP A 61 14.25 -5.69 -19.90
CA ASP A 61 13.78 -4.31 -19.88
C ASP A 61 14.02 -3.62 -18.51
N PRO A 62 15.28 -3.41 -18.05
CA PRO A 62 15.57 -2.79 -16.75
C PRO A 62 15.00 -1.37 -16.58
N TRP A 63 14.71 -0.68 -17.68
CA TRP A 63 14.07 0.64 -17.66
C TRP A 63 12.69 0.62 -16.99
N THR A 64 12.01 -0.54 -16.98
CA THR A 64 10.70 -0.73 -16.32
C THR A 64 10.75 -0.51 -14.81
N ILE A 65 11.91 -0.71 -14.18
CA ILE A 65 12.12 -0.51 -12.74
C ILE A 65 11.90 0.96 -12.37
N ALA A 66 12.64 1.87 -13.02
CA ALA A 66 12.49 3.31 -12.79
C ALA A 66 11.11 3.82 -13.26
N ALA A 67 10.60 3.30 -14.38
CA ALA A 67 9.29 3.68 -14.88
C ALA A 67 8.14 3.26 -13.95
N CYS A 68 8.30 2.16 -13.19
CA CYS A 68 7.33 1.77 -12.16
C CYS A 68 7.37 2.72 -10.97
N ARG A 69 8.56 3.09 -10.49
CA ARG A 69 8.72 4.08 -9.41
C ARG A 69 8.05 5.39 -9.77
N ASP A 70 8.32 5.88 -10.98
CA ASP A 70 7.79 7.16 -11.47
C ASP A 70 6.25 7.08 -11.55
N TYR A 71 5.71 5.97 -12.06
CA TYR A 71 4.26 5.73 -12.10
C TYR A 71 3.62 5.76 -10.70
N LEU A 72 4.22 5.09 -9.71
CA LEU A 72 3.73 5.11 -8.33
C LEU A 72 3.78 6.51 -7.73
N SER A 73 4.93 7.17 -7.87
CA SER A 73 5.19 8.49 -7.27
C SER A 73 4.32 9.59 -7.85
N ASP A 74 3.89 9.44 -9.11
CA ASP A 74 2.94 10.36 -9.76
C ASP A 74 1.51 10.19 -9.26
N LEU A 75 1.17 9.04 -8.64
CA LEU A 75 -0.19 8.68 -8.25
C LEU A 75 -0.43 8.74 -6.73
N THR A 76 0.54 8.32 -5.92
CA THR A 76 0.38 8.20 -4.48
C THR A 76 1.72 8.26 -3.76
N GLU A 77 1.67 8.53 -2.46
CA GLU A 77 2.79 8.29 -1.56
C GLU A 77 2.95 6.78 -1.35
N ALA A 78 4.19 6.30 -1.18
CA ALA A 78 4.46 4.88 -0.99
C ALA A 78 4.11 4.37 0.41
N SER A 79 4.19 5.23 1.43
CA SER A 79 3.84 4.90 2.81
C SER A 79 3.46 6.16 3.57
N ARG A 80 2.73 6.03 4.68
CA ARG A 80 2.56 7.13 5.64
C ARG A 80 3.90 7.64 6.21
N TRP A 81 4.96 6.84 6.11
CA TRP A 81 6.30 7.17 6.59
C TRP A 81 7.19 7.87 5.56
N GLY A 82 6.82 7.83 4.28
CA GLY A 82 7.60 8.48 3.23
C GLY A 82 7.03 8.28 1.82
N ALA A 83 7.29 9.28 0.98
CA ALA A 83 6.74 9.40 -0.36
C ALA A 83 7.27 8.36 -1.34
N ALA A 84 8.60 8.17 -1.33
CA ALA A 84 9.28 7.39 -2.35
C ALA A 84 9.09 5.88 -2.11
N PRO A 85 8.76 5.08 -3.15
CA PRO A 85 8.69 3.64 -3.01
C PRO A 85 10.10 3.06 -2.87
N ILE A 86 10.29 2.21 -1.87
CA ILE A 86 11.59 1.60 -1.54
C ILE A 86 11.63 0.08 -1.76
N SER A 87 10.47 -0.55 -1.99
CA SER A 87 10.32 -1.99 -2.16
C SER A 87 10.03 -2.40 -3.61
N PHE A 88 10.64 -3.50 -4.05
CA PHE A 88 10.44 -4.07 -5.39
C PHE A 88 10.29 -5.61 -5.35
N GLY A 89 9.26 -6.15 -6.01
CA GLY A 89 9.02 -7.58 -6.16
C GLY A 89 9.72 -8.18 -7.38
N LEU A 90 10.41 -9.31 -7.20
CA LEU A 90 11.25 -9.91 -8.24
C LEU A 90 10.56 -10.98 -9.11
N LYS A 91 9.31 -11.39 -8.83
CA LYS A 91 8.62 -12.48 -9.58
C LYS A 91 9.42 -13.79 -9.70
N GLY A 92 10.22 -14.14 -8.70
CA GLY A 92 11.08 -15.32 -8.71
C GLY A 92 12.37 -15.16 -9.51
N VAL A 93 12.64 -13.97 -10.04
CA VAL A 93 13.80 -13.71 -10.91
C VAL A 93 15.07 -13.51 -10.09
N GLN A 94 16.16 -14.15 -10.53
CA GLN A 94 17.50 -13.86 -10.03
C GLN A 94 18.04 -12.60 -10.69
N LEU A 95 18.37 -11.59 -9.89
CA LEU A 95 18.96 -10.35 -10.40
C LEU A 95 20.33 -10.58 -11.04
N ASP A 96 20.55 -9.94 -12.18
CA ASP A 96 21.89 -9.74 -12.76
C ASP A 96 22.46 -8.35 -12.35
N GLU A 97 23.69 -8.04 -12.79
CA GLU A 97 24.35 -6.77 -12.48
C GLU A 97 23.57 -5.56 -13.04
N GLY A 98 22.96 -5.70 -14.21
CA GLY A 98 22.21 -4.64 -14.87
C GLY A 98 20.94 -4.28 -14.12
N ALA A 99 20.12 -5.28 -13.78
CA ALA A 99 18.90 -5.09 -13.00
C ALA A 99 19.20 -4.63 -11.56
N SER A 100 20.25 -5.16 -10.93
CA SER A 100 20.69 -4.70 -9.60
C SER A 100 21.08 -3.22 -9.62
N THR A 101 21.85 -2.80 -10.63
CA THR A 101 22.22 -1.39 -10.80
C THR A 101 21.00 -0.52 -11.05
N ALA A 102 20.06 -0.97 -11.89
CA ALA A 102 18.83 -0.24 -12.18
C ALA A 102 17.95 -0.05 -10.93
N LEU A 103 17.86 -1.05 -10.04
CA LEU A 103 17.17 -0.94 -8.75
C LEU A 103 17.80 0.11 -7.84
N LEU A 104 19.12 0.07 -7.67
CA LEU A 104 19.87 1.02 -6.84
C LEU A 104 19.83 2.45 -7.40
N ASP A 105 19.94 2.61 -8.71
CA ASP A 105 19.82 3.90 -9.39
C ASP A 105 18.39 4.46 -9.24
N ALA A 106 17.40 3.57 -9.28
CA ALA A 106 16.01 3.92 -9.02
C ALA A 106 15.70 4.22 -7.54
N LYS A 107 16.64 3.98 -6.62
CA LYS A 107 16.52 4.17 -5.16
C LYS A 107 15.62 3.16 -4.45
N PHE A 108 15.46 1.97 -5.02
CA PHE A 108 14.93 0.84 -4.27
C PHE A 108 15.99 0.35 -3.27
N GLU A 109 15.54 0.05 -2.06
CA GLU A 109 16.38 -0.44 -0.94
C GLU A 109 16.05 -1.90 -0.62
N ILE A 110 14.84 -2.34 -0.96
CA ILE A 110 14.28 -3.63 -0.57
C ILE A 110 13.85 -4.37 -1.83
N VAL A 111 14.19 -5.65 -1.88
CA VAL A 111 13.69 -6.60 -2.88
C VAL A 111 13.12 -7.83 -2.21
N GLY A 112 12.07 -8.39 -2.79
CA GLY A 112 11.48 -9.63 -2.31
C GLY A 112 11.12 -10.58 -3.44
N ASP A 113 10.67 -11.77 -3.06
CA ASP A 113 10.12 -12.78 -3.96
C ASP A 113 11.09 -13.28 -5.03
N GLY A 114 12.40 -13.16 -4.80
CA GLY A 114 13.44 -13.72 -5.65
C GLY A 114 14.36 -14.64 -4.84
N PRO A 115 15.14 -15.49 -5.52
CA PRO A 115 16.23 -16.19 -4.86
C PRO A 115 17.14 -15.20 -4.15
N THR A 116 17.53 -15.50 -2.91
CA THR A 116 18.41 -14.63 -2.13
C THR A 116 19.72 -14.44 -2.89
N GLY A 117 19.97 -13.20 -3.29
CA GLY A 117 21.16 -12.78 -4.01
C GLY A 117 22.10 -12.01 -3.08
N TYR A 118 23.38 -11.95 -3.46
CA TYR A 118 24.29 -10.97 -2.89
C TYR A 118 24.39 -9.81 -3.86
N SER A 119 23.54 -8.80 -3.68
CA SER A 119 23.75 -7.48 -4.27
C SER A 119 24.01 -6.49 -3.16
N ASP A 120 25.22 -5.90 -3.16
CA ASP A 120 25.58 -4.87 -2.19
C ASP A 120 24.57 -3.70 -2.28
N GLY A 121 24.03 -3.29 -1.14
CA GLY A 121 23.06 -2.19 -1.06
C GLY A 121 21.57 -2.53 -1.19
N LEU A 122 21.18 -3.79 -1.45
CA LEU A 122 19.77 -4.22 -1.39
C LEU A 122 19.51 -5.16 -0.21
N THR A 123 18.38 -4.98 0.45
CA THR A 123 17.85 -5.86 1.49
C THR A 123 16.89 -6.86 0.87
N TYR A 124 17.11 -8.16 1.09
CA TYR A 124 16.26 -9.23 0.56
C TYR A 124 15.26 -9.72 1.60
N PHE A 125 13.99 -9.82 1.20
CA PHE A 125 12.96 -10.53 1.96
C PHE A 125 12.58 -11.85 1.28
N GLU A 126 12.57 -12.91 2.07
CA GLU A 126 12.12 -14.23 1.63
C GLU A 126 10.59 -14.36 1.82
N SER A 127 9.94 -14.99 0.85
CA SER A 127 8.58 -15.50 1.04
C SER A 127 8.64 -16.78 1.88
N ASN A 128 8.39 -16.64 3.18
CA ASN A 128 8.52 -17.71 4.18
C ASN A 128 7.20 -18.06 4.89
N GLY A 129 6.13 -17.31 4.63
CA GLY A 129 4.83 -17.46 5.29
C GLY A 129 3.80 -18.28 4.49
N GLY A 130 4.15 -18.74 3.29
CA GLY A 130 3.19 -19.39 2.39
C GLY A 130 2.25 -18.37 1.75
N SER A 131 0.97 -18.70 1.63
CA SER A 131 0.01 -17.90 0.88
C SER A 131 -1.34 -17.75 1.61
N LEU A 132 -2.08 -16.67 1.36
CA LEU A 132 -3.42 -16.41 1.94
C LEU A 132 -4.58 -17.00 1.13
N GLU A 133 -4.30 -17.61 -0.01
CA GLU A 133 -5.29 -18.14 -0.94
C GLU A 133 -5.96 -19.40 -0.40
N LEU A 134 -7.28 -19.47 -0.60
CA LEU A 134 -8.09 -20.61 -0.20
C LEU A 134 -7.56 -21.91 -0.84
N ASN A 135 -7.33 -22.92 0.00
CA ASN A 135 -6.73 -24.23 -0.32
C ASN A 135 -5.20 -24.24 -0.57
N LEU A 136 -4.52 -23.09 -0.56
CA LEU A 136 -3.05 -23.01 -0.61
C LEU A 136 -2.46 -22.59 0.74
N ALA A 137 -3.27 -21.89 1.55
CA ALA A 137 -2.98 -21.54 2.93
C ALA A 137 -2.42 -22.71 3.74
N ASN A 138 -1.25 -22.50 4.34
CA ASN A 138 -0.59 -23.49 5.18
C ASN A 138 -0.20 -22.88 6.53
N ARG A 139 -1.12 -22.96 7.48
CA ARG A 139 -0.92 -22.50 8.86
C ARG A 139 0.31 -23.11 9.53
N SER A 140 0.71 -24.34 9.20
CA SER A 140 1.84 -25.00 9.88
C SER A 140 3.18 -24.25 9.70
N LEU A 141 3.31 -23.43 8.65
CA LEU A 141 4.47 -22.57 8.42
C LEU A 141 4.53 -21.39 9.42
N LEU A 142 3.44 -21.10 10.10
CA LEU A 142 3.24 -19.91 10.93
C LEU A 142 3.21 -20.24 12.44
N GLU A 143 3.29 -21.51 12.81
CA GLU A 143 3.12 -21.96 14.21
C GLU A 143 4.41 -21.92 15.03
N SER A 144 5.57 -21.76 14.40
CA SER A 144 6.86 -21.72 15.10
C SER A 144 7.85 -20.74 14.44
N PRO A 145 7.48 -19.46 14.29
CA PRO A 145 8.37 -18.44 13.75
C PRO A 145 9.54 -18.18 14.70
N GLU A 146 10.70 -17.82 14.15
CA GLU A 146 11.84 -17.42 14.94
C GLU A 146 11.59 -16.07 15.63
N GLN A 147 12.19 -15.87 16.81
CA GLN A 147 12.09 -14.59 17.51
C GLN A 147 12.69 -13.48 16.63
N HIS A 148 12.00 -12.34 16.60
CA HIS A 148 12.34 -11.17 15.80
C HIS A 148 12.31 -11.35 14.28
N SER A 149 11.81 -12.48 13.78
CA SER A 149 11.66 -12.71 12.34
C SER A 149 10.52 -11.86 11.73
N LEU A 150 10.61 -11.66 10.42
CA LEU A 150 9.51 -11.20 9.59
C LEU A 150 8.95 -12.41 8.83
N ILE A 151 7.66 -12.65 8.99
CA ILE A 151 6.91 -13.64 8.22
C ILE A 151 6.20 -12.94 7.09
N SER A 152 6.57 -13.28 5.86
CA SER A 152 6.07 -12.69 4.62
C SER A 152 5.12 -13.69 3.94
N ILE A 153 3.83 -13.36 3.93
CA ILE A 153 2.77 -14.21 3.37
C ILE A 153 2.33 -13.65 2.03
N GLU A 154 2.25 -14.49 1.00
CA GLU A 154 1.83 -14.08 -0.33
C GLU A 154 0.31 -13.91 -0.43
N TRP A 155 -0.11 -12.94 -1.25
CA TRP A 155 -1.49 -12.74 -1.65
C TRP A 155 -1.59 -12.35 -3.13
N MET A 156 -2.36 -13.16 -3.86
CA MET A 156 -2.72 -12.97 -5.26
C MET A 156 -4.23 -12.89 -5.39
N ALA A 157 -4.82 -11.69 -5.46
CA ALA A 157 -6.27 -11.53 -5.59
C ALA A 157 -6.83 -11.96 -6.95
N ARG A 158 -5.97 -12.10 -7.97
CA ARG A 158 -6.39 -12.48 -9.33
C ARG A 158 -5.35 -13.38 -10.00
N MET A 159 -5.85 -14.43 -10.64
CA MET A 159 -5.09 -15.24 -11.61
C MET A 159 -5.84 -15.27 -12.93
N HIS A 160 -5.24 -14.74 -13.99
CA HIS A 160 -5.91 -14.51 -15.27
C HIS A 160 -7.22 -13.72 -15.06
N ASP A 161 -8.39 -14.25 -15.42
CA ASP A 161 -9.69 -13.58 -15.25
C ASP A 161 -10.46 -14.02 -14.00
N LEU A 162 -9.84 -14.82 -13.13
CA LEU A 162 -10.49 -15.37 -11.96
C LEU A 162 -10.07 -14.60 -10.72
N LYS A 163 -11.07 -14.07 -9.99
CA LYS A 163 -10.88 -13.60 -8.62
C LYS A 163 -10.52 -14.80 -7.74
N VAL A 164 -9.37 -14.71 -7.08
CA VAL A 164 -8.94 -15.68 -6.09
C VAL A 164 -9.58 -15.33 -4.76
N ARG A 165 -9.93 -16.35 -3.99
CA ARG A 165 -10.53 -16.19 -2.67
C ARG A 165 -9.47 -16.38 -1.61
N GLU A 166 -9.55 -15.57 -0.57
CA GLU A 166 -8.79 -15.69 0.66
C GLU A 166 -9.26 -16.86 1.52
N ASP A 167 -8.35 -17.42 2.30
CA ASP A 167 -8.66 -18.32 3.40
C ASP A 167 -9.04 -17.50 4.63
N GLY A 168 -10.33 -17.17 4.74
CA GLY A 168 -10.84 -16.38 5.87
C GLY A 168 -10.60 -17.02 7.24
N GLY A 169 -10.40 -18.34 7.30
CA GLY A 169 -10.04 -19.04 8.54
C GLY A 169 -8.61 -18.72 8.97
N LEU A 170 -7.67 -18.71 8.01
CA LEU A 170 -6.29 -18.29 8.26
C LEU A 170 -6.21 -16.80 8.64
N VAL A 171 -6.93 -15.93 7.92
CA VAL A 171 -6.97 -14.49 8.21
C VAL A 171 -7.45 -14.23 9.64
N SER A 172 -8.59 -14.82 10.02
CA SER A 172 -9.14 -14.67 11.37
C SER A 172 -8.16 -15.17 12.44
N TRP A 173 -7.49 -16.30 12.19
CA TRP A 173 -6.50 -16.83 13.12
C TRP A 173 -5.27 -15.92 13.26
N LEU A 174 -4.76 -15.35 12.16
CA LEU A 174 -3.66 -14.39 12.19
C LEU A 174 -4.02 -13.17 13.03
N GLU A 175 -5.22 -12.61 12.84
CA GLU A 175 -5.71 -11.43 13.56
C GLU A 175 -5.93 -11.67 15.06
N GLU A 176 -5.89 -12.91 15.53
CA GLU A 176 -5.90 -13.27 16.96
C GLU A 176 -4.49 -13.37 17.57
N GLN A 177 -3.42 -13.35 16.76
CA GLN A 177 -2.04 -13.55 17.26
C GLN A 177 -1.42 -12.26 17.83
N GLU A 178 -0.62 -12.38 18.90
CA GLU A 178 0.14 -11.27 19.50
C GLU A 178 1.43 -10.99 18.70
N VAL A 179 1.25 -10.48 17.48
CA VAL A 179 2.32 -10.25 16.50
C VAL A 179 2.28 -8.81 16.00
N TRP A 180 3.41 -8.32 15.50
CA TRP A 180 3.45 -7.01 14.86
C TRP A 180 2.98 -7.13 13.41
N PHE A 181 1.85 -6.53 13.07
CA PHE A 181 1.44 -6.41 11.66
C PHE A 181 2.14 -5.20 11.04
N THR A 182 2.93 -5.47 10.00
CA THR A 182 3.84 -4.48 9.41
C THR A 182 3.99 -4.69 7.90
N THR A 183 4.82 -3.87 7.28
CA THR A 183 5.20 -3.96 5.86
C THR A 183 6.72 -4.17 5.74
N TRP A 184 7.23 -4.47 4.55
CA TRP A 184 8.67 -4.66 4.34
C TRP A 184 9.49 -3.42 4.73
N GLY A 185 9.08 -2.25 4.25
CA GLY A 185 9.74 -0.98 4.54
C GLY A 185 9.60 -0.54 5.99
N GLU A 186 8.41 -0.71 6.59
CA GLU A 186 8.19 -0.39 8.01
C GLU A 186 9.06 -1.28 8.91
N TRP A 187 9.14 -2.59 8.65
CA TRP A 187 10.00 -3.50 9.40
C TRP A 187 11.49 -3.18 9.26
N ALA A 188 11.95 -2.92 8.03
CA ALA A 188 13.37 -2.63 7.78
C ALA A 188 13.81 -1.33 8.45
N HIS A 189 13.05 -0.25 8.26
CA HIS A 189 13.42 1.08 8.77
C HIS A 189 13.18 1.24 10.28
N HIS A 190 12.22 0.53 10.87
CA HIS A 190 12.04 0.49 12.34
C HIS A 190 13.33 0.05 13.05
N ARG A 191 13.96 -1.03 12.57
CA ARG A 191 15.20 -1.57 13.14
C ARG A 191 16.36 -0.59 13.00
N ILE A 192 16.47 0.06 11.84
CA ILE A 192 17.47 1.10 11.59
C ILE A 192 17.26 2.26 12.56
N SER A 193 16.03 2.76 12.67
CA SER A 193 15.67 3.85 13.59
C SER A 193 15.98 3.51 15.05
N GLY A 194 15.57 2.33 15.52
CA GLY A 194 15.86 1.88 16.90
C GLY A 194 17.36 1.87 17.20
N SER A 195 18.17 1.38 16.24
CA SER A 195 19.64 1.33 16.39
C SER A 195 20.34 2.70 16.40
N ARG A 196 19.67 3.75 15.91
CA ARG A 196 20.19 5.12 15.82
C ARG A 196 19.77 6.01 16.98
N VAL A 197 18.98 5.50 17.93
CA VAL A 197 18.60 6.28 19.10
C VAL A 197 19.82 6.52 19.98
N GLU A 198 20.12 7.79 20.20
CA GLU A 198 21.14 8.23 21.14
C GLU A 198 20.48 8.61 22.46
N TYR A 199 21.22 8.47 23.57
CA TYR A 199 20.70 8.84 24.89
C TYR A 199 21.77 9.49 25.76
N SER A 200 21.32 10.28 26.72
CA SER A 200 22.15 10.88 27.76
C SER A 200 21.38 10.98 29.07
N THR A 201 22.10 11.02 30.19
CA THR A 201 21.51 11.13 31.53
C THR A 201 21.97 12.42 32.21
N ALA A 202 21.05 13.09 32.91
CA ALA A 202 21.33 14.29 33.68
C ALA A 202 20.42 14.34 34.92
N GLY A 203 21.00 14.10 36.09
CA GLY A 203 20.23 14.04 37.34
C GLY A 203 19.16 12.96 37.28
N ASP A 204 17.91 13.34 37.54
CA ASP A 204 16.71 12.49 37.50
C ASP A 204 16.08 12.38 36.10
N SER A 205 16.83 12.71 35.04
CA SER A 205 16.31 12.69 33.67
C SER A 205 17.17 11.87 32.70
N ILE A 206 16.48 11.18 31.78
CA ILE A 206 17.08 10.55 30.60
C ILE A 206 16.57 11.30 29.37
N THR A 207 17.48 11.81 28.54
CA THR A 207 17.14 12.38 27.23
C THR A 207 17.46 11.37 26.16
N ALA A 208 16.49 11.06 25.30
CA ALA A 208 16.66 10.18 24.15
C ALA A 208 16.35 10.95 22.86
N SER A 209 17.21 10.81 21.85
CA SER A 209 17.16 11.59 20.61
C SER A 209 17.32 10.69 19.40
N LEU A 210 16.52 10.95 18.37
CA LEU A 210 16.62 10.26 17.08
C LEU A 210 16.67 11.28 15.96
N GLU A 211 17.77 11.29 15.21
CA GLU A 211 17.94 12.18 14.06
C GLU A 211 16.98 11.82 12.91
N SER A 212 16.55 12.84 12.17
CA SER A 212 15.64 12.69 11.02
C SER A 212 16.20 11.74 9.97
N SER A 213 15.32 10.96 9.34
CA SER A 213 15.71 10.11 8.21
C SER A 213 15.70 10.90 6.90
N THR A 214 16.45 10.43 5.91
CA THR A 214 16.47 11.02 4.56
C THR A 214 15.50 10.33 3.59
N THR A 215 15.01 9.14 3.95
CA THR A 215 14.07 8.36 3.12
C THR A 215 12.72 8.26 3.83
N TRP A 216 12.54 7.26 4.71
CA TRP A 216 11.31 7.12 5.48
C TRP A 216 11.52 7.46 6.96
N ASN A 217 10.59 8.20 7.55
CA ASN A 217 10.59 8.55 8.97
C ASN A 217 9.86 7.47 9.80
N VAL A 218 10.30 6.22 9.70
CA VAL A 218 9.70 5.12 10.47
C VAL A 218 10.14 5.19 11.93
N PRO A 219 9.22 5.17 12.91
CA PRO A 219 9.55 5.12 14.33
C PRO A 219 10.36 3.87 14.70
N GLY A 220 11.33 4.03 15.60
CA GLY A 220 12.14 2.95 16.15
C GLY A 220 11.82 2.68 17.61
N THR A 221 11.88 1.41 18.04
CA THR A 221 11.66 1.02 19.43
C THR A 221 12.97 0.71 20.14
N ILE A 222 13.13 1.23 21.35
CA ILE A 222 14.19 0.88 22.30
C ILE A 222 13.59 0.42 23.63
N GLU A 223 14.32 -0.43 24.33
CA GLU A 223 14.11 -0.78 25.73
C GLU A 223 15.17 -0.05 26.56
N LEU A 224 14.72 0.71 27.55
CA LEU A 224 15.56 1.40 28.52
C LEU A 224 15.50 0.62 29.83
N HIS A 225 16.66 0.25 30.36
CA HIS A 225 16.77 -0.45 31.63
C HIS A 225 17.29 0.47 32.73
N PHE A 226 16.46 0.68 33.75
CA PHE A 226 16.74 1.46 34.96
C PHE A 226 15.79 0.99 36.08
N HIS A 227 16.04 1.39 37.34
CA HIS A 227 15.28 0.86 38.49
C HIS A 227 14.29 1.86 39.09
N GLU A 228 14.47 3.14 38.77
CA GLU A 228 13.67 4.27 39.21
C GLU A 228 12.30 4.27 38.51
N GLY A 229 11.27 4.78 39.18
CA GLY A 229 9.93 4.87 38.61
C GLY A 229 9.84 5.99 37.57
N VAL A 230 9.07 5.78 36.50
CA VAL A 230 8.86 6.82 35.49
C VAL A 230 7.77 7.79 35.95
N MET A 231 8.14 9.05 36.14
CA MET A 231 7.20 10.11 36.51
C MET A 231 6.45 10.66 35.29
N ARG A 232 7.19 10.93 34.21
CA ARG A 232 6.65 11.52 32.99
C ARG A 232 7.59 11.30 31.82
N VAL A 233 7.05 11.25 30.60
CA VAL A 233 7.82 11.32 29.36
C VAL A 233 7.25 12.46 28.54
N VAL A 234 8.10 13.41 28.15
CA VAL A 234 7.69 14.60 27.40
C VAL A 234 8.50 14.79 26.13
N ASP A 235 7.90 15.44 25.14
CA ASP A 235 8.60 15.91 23.95
C ASP A 235 9.37 17.21 24.21
N SER A 236 10.08 17.69 23.18
CA SER A 236 10.80 18.98 23.21
C SER A 236 9.94 20.21 23.53
N ASN A 237 8.61 20.11 23.46
CA ASN A 237 7.65 21.16 23.78
C ASN A 237 7.04 20.99 25.19
N ASP A 238 7.57 20.08 26.03
CA ASP A 238 7.02 19.73 27.34
C ASP A 238 5.59 19.18 27.27
N THR A 239 5.24 18.53 26.15
CA THR A 239 3.96 17.83 25.96
C THR A 239 4.10 16.36 26.31
N ASP A 240 3.14 15.83 27.07
CA ASP A 240 3.12 14.42 27.45
C ASP A 240 3.17 13.50 26.22
N PHE A 241 4.14 12.58 26.21
CA PHE A 241 4.30 11.59 25.17
C PHE A 241 3.26 10.47 25.35
N PRO A 242 2.63 9.98 24.28
CA PRO A 242 1.50 9.07 24.39
C PRO A 242 1.88 7.72 25.02
N LEU A 243 0.98 7.16 25.82
CA LEU A 243 1.12 5.81 26.36
C LEU A 243 0.80 4.76 25.29
N ILE A 244 1.49 3.63 25.34
CA ILE A 244 1.24 2.49 24.47
C ILE A 244 0.85 1.24 25.26
N ASP A 245 -0.26 0.60 24.86
CA ASP A 245 -0.63 -0.71 25.39
C ASP A 245 0.35 -1.80 24.93
N SER A 246 0.63 -2.79 25.78
CA SER A 246 1.52 -3.91 25.43
C SER A 246 0.98 -4.79 24.31
N GLY A 247 -0.34 -4.81 24.11
CA GLY A 247 -1.02 -5.51 23.02
C GLY A 247 -1.22 -4.66 21.76
N GLU A 248 -0.64 -3.46 21.68
CA GLU A 248 -0.63 -2.71 20.42
C GLU A 248 0.21 -3.45 19.36
N ARG A 249 -0.39 -3.70 18.20
CA ARG A 249 0.16 -4.54 17.12
C ARG A 249 0.47 -3.77 15.86
N HIS A 250 0.13 -2.49 15.79
CA HIS A 250 0.47 -1.59 14.69
C HIS A 250 1.44 -0.52 15.16
N LEU A 251 2.47 -0.26 14.35
CA LEU A 251 3.50 0.70 14.73
C LEU A 251 2.88 2.08 15.01
N ARG A 252 3.18 2.60 16.20
CA ARG A 252 2.88 3.96 16.61
C ARG A 252 3.93 4.44 17.61
N VAL A 253 4.08 5.76 17.68
CA VAL A 253 4.89 6.39 18.71
C VAL A 253 4.23 6.22 20.08
N GLY A 254 5.05 6.16 21.11
CA GLY A 254 4.60 6.12 22.50
C GLY A 254 5.54 5.35 23.40
N TRP A 255 5.17 5.27 24.68
CA TRP A 255 5.99 4.62 25.70
C TRP A 255 5.13 3.85 26.70
N ARG A 256 5.76 2.90 27.39
CA ARG A 256 5.18 2.20 28.53
C ARG A 256 6.26 1.79 29.52
N GLU A 257 5.91 1.81 30.79
CA GLU A 257 6.75 1.28 31.85
C GLU A 257 6.75 -0.26 31.83
N ILE A 258 7.89 -0.85 32.18
CA ILE A 258 8.10 -2.29 32.39
C ILE A 258 8.80 -2.50 33.73
N PRO A 259 8.80 -3.71 34.31
CA PRO A 259 9.36 -3.94 35.64
C PRO A 259 10.80 -3.44 35.85
N ASP A 260 11.62 -3.50 34.80
CA ASP A 260 13.04 -3.13 34.82
C ASP A 260 13.34 -1.90 33.95
N GLY A 261 12.37 -0.99 33.75
CA GLY A 261 12.55 0.28 33.05
C GLY A 261 11.38 0.68 32.14
N ALA A 262 11.64 1.00 30.88
CA ALA A 262 10.59 1.43 29.94
C ALA A 262 10.84 0.97 28.50
N VAL A 263 9.75 0.74 27.75
CA VAL A 263 9.79 0.60 26.29
C VAL A 263 9.38 1.93 25.67
N LEU A 264 10.18 2.42 24.73
CA LEU A 264 9.99 3.71 24.07
C LEU A 264 10.05 3.54 22.55
N THR A 265 9.00 3.98 21.86
CA THR A 265 8.94 4.04 20.39
C THR A 265 8.89 5.49 19.95
N MET A 266 9.92 5.93 19.23
CA MET A 266 10.12 7.34 18.87
C MET A 266 10.29 7.53 17.37
N GLU A 267 9.74 8.63 16.86
CA GLU A 267 9.83 9.01 15.45
C GLU A 267 11.16 9.72 15.15
N PRO A 268 11.74 9.53 13.95
CA PRO A 268 12.88 10.32 13.52
C PRO A 268 12.64 11.84 13.57
N GLY A 269 13.66 12.58 14.00
CA GLY A 269 13.60 14.03 14.20
C GLY A 269 13.04 14.46 15.57
N THR A 270 12.93 13.54 16.54
CA THR A 270 12.37 13.83 17.86
C THR A 270 13.40 13.69 18.98
N ASN A 271 13.22 14.52 20.01
CA ASN A 271 13.93 14.45 21.28
C ASN A 271 12.92 14.34 22.40
N LEU A 272 13.11 13.35 23.27
CA LEU A 272 12.23 13.03 24.38
C LEU A 272 13.00 13.10 25.70
N THR A 273 12.33 13.57 26.74
CA THR A 273 12.86 13.59 28.11
C THR A 273 11.99 12.70 28.98
N ILE A 274 12.63 11.72 29.62
CA ILE A 274 12.04 10.82 30.60
C ILE A 274 12.44 11.34 31.98
N GLU A 275 11.46 11.78 32.76
CA GLU A 275 11.61 12.24 34.13
C GLU A 275 11.40 11.04 35.08
N LEU A 276 12.37 10.80 35.97
CA LEU A 276 12.38 9.68 36.92
C LEU A 276 12.12 10.18 38.34
N ASP A 277 11.74 9.27 39.24
CA ASP A 277 11.55 9.56 40.67
C ASP A 277 12.87 9.66 41.47
N GLY A 278 14.01 9.47 40.81
CA GLY A 278 15.35 9.58 41.36
C GLY A 278 16.43 9.55 40.27
N GLU A 279 17.68 9.83 40.68
CA GLU A 279 18.83 9.74 39.78
C GLU A 279 19.22 8.26 39.53
N PRO A 280 19.20 7.79 38.26
CA PRO A 280 19.49 6.40 37.95
C PRO A 280 20.97 6.10 38.10
N LYS A 281 21.29 5.00 38.78
CA LYS A 281 22.69 4.55 38.95
C LYS A 281 23.33 4.12 37.63
N SER A 282 22.54 3.51 36.76
CA SER A 282 22.94 3.02 35.45
C SER A 282 21.71 2.98 34.55
N VAL A 283 21.91 3.35 33.29
CA VAL A 283 20.92 3.22 32.23
C VAL A 283 21.56 2.38 31.13
N GLU A 284 20.87 1.31 30.73
CA GLU A 284 21.21 0.54 29.54
C GLU A 284 20.11 0.73 28.50
N VAL A 285 20.50 0.87 27.23
CA VAL A 285 19.55 1.04 26.12
C VAL A 285 19.77 -0.05 25.10
N VAL A 286 18.72 -0.80 24.82
CA VAL A 286 18.73 -1.92 23.88
C VAL A 286 17.73 -1.64 22.75
N PRO A 287 18.18 -1.52 21.50
CA PRO A 287 17.25 -1.41 20.38
C PRO A 287 16.50 -2.71 20.18
N LEU A 288 15.17 -2.62 20.05
CA LEU A 288 14.33 -3.79 19.83
C LEU A 288 14.14 -4.01 18.33
N PRO A 289 14.43 -5.21 17.81
CA PRO A 289 14.21 -5.51 16.39
C PRO A 289 12.74 -5.55 15.97
N THR A 290 11.84 -5.70 16.94
CA THR A 290 10.40 -5.77 16.75
C THR A 290 9.71 -4.67 17.55
N PHE A 291 8.65 -4.12 16.98
CA PHE A 291 7.84 -3.12 17.64
C PHE A 291 7.22 -3.65 18.95
N ASN A 292 7.20 -2.79 19.96
CA ASN A 292 6.52 -3.01 21.25
C ASN A 292 7.00 -4.25 22.03
N GLY A 293 8.14 -4.84 21.66
CA GLY A 293 8.64 -6.09 22.24
C GLY A 293 7.86 -7.34 21.80
N LEU A 294 7.07 -7.25 20.72
CA LEU A 294 6.34 -8.39 20.16
C LEU A 294 7.31 -9.46 19.65
N HIS A 295 6.90 -10.72 19.72
CA HIS A 295 7.81 -11.85 19.44
C HIS A 295 8.35 -11.83 18.01
N HIS A 296 7.49 -11.60 17.03
CA HIS A 296 7.81 -11.60 15.61
C HIS A 296 6.82 -10.70 14.85
N SER A 297 7.05 -10.54 13.55
CA SER A 297 6.28 -9.65 12.70
C SER A 297 5.65 -10.41 11.54
N VAL A 298 4.51 -9.94 11.07
CA VAL A 298 3.78 -10.50 9.94
C VAL A 298 3.49 -9.39 8.94
N THR A 299 3.83 -9.64 7.69
CA THR A 299 3.43 -8.83 6.53
C THR A 299 2.72 -9.72 5.53
N VAL A 300 1.76 -9.13 4.82
CA VAL A 300 1.20 -9.73 3.62
C VAL A 300 1.78 -9.02 2.41
N VAL A 301 2.06 -9.74 1.34
CA VAL A 301 2.63 -9.18 0.11
C VAL A 301 1.61 -9.38 -0.99
N GLY A 302 1.06 -8.28 -1.50
CA GLY A 302 0.12 -8.31 -2.61
C GLY A 302 0.88 -8.29 -3.93
N HIS A 303 0.90 -9.40 -4.67
CA HIS A 303 1.63 -9.46 -5.95
C HIS A 303 0.77 -8.91 -7.10
N HIS A 304 1.34 -8.69 -8.29
CA HIS A 304 0.59 -8.46 -9.54
C HIS A 304 -0.57 -7.43 -9.44
N THR A 305 -0.41 -6.42 -8.59
CA THR A 305 -1.53 -5.54 -8.21
C THR A 305 -1.71 -4.48 -9.30
N THR A 306 -2.55 -4.80 -10.28
CA THR A 306 -2.91 -3.95 -11.42
C THR A 306 -4.13 -3.07 -11.17
N ASN A 307 -4.90 -3.35 -10.11
CA ASN A 307 -6.10 -2.61 -9.73
C ASN A 307 -6.35 -2.73 -8.22
N LEU A 308 -5.92 -1.76 -7.43
CA LEU A 308 -5.95 -1.91 -5.97
C LEU A 308 -7.34 -2.22 -5.39
N PHE A 309 -8.42 -1.71 -5.98
CA PHE A 309 -9.79 -1.94 -5.52
C PHE A 309 -10.16 -3.43 -5.45
N HIS A 310 -9.85 -4.19 -6.49
CA HIS A 310 -10.13 -5.62 -6.50
C HIS A 310 -9.23 -6.41 -5.54
N TRP A 311 -8.01 -5.92 -5.34
CA TRP A 311 -6.97 -6.63 -4.61
C TRP A 311 -7.09 -6.48 -3.10
N SER A 312 -7.61 -5.34 -2.65
CA SER A 312 -7.82 -5.05 -1.22
C SER A 312 -9.27 -5.26 -0.75
N SER A 313 -10.20 -5.65 -1.64
CA SER A 313 -11.64 -5.64 -1.32
C SER A 313 -12.01 -6.50 -0.11
N ASP A 314 -11.29 -7.61 0.08
CA ASP A 314 -11.57 -8.59 1.13
C ASP A 314 -10.89 -8.22 2.47
N PHE A 315 -10.12 -7.13 2.48
CA PHE A 315 -9.28 -6.71 3.62
C PHE A 315 -9.54 -5.29 4.12
N GLN A 316 -10.66 -4.67 3.73
CA GLN A 316 -10.98 -3.28 4.10
C GLN A 316 -10.96 -3.05 5.62
N ASP A 317 -11.48 -4.00 6.39
CA ASP A 317 -11.54 -3.96 7.85
C ASP A 317 -10.46 -4.81 8.54
N SER A 318 -9.50 -5.35 7.78
CA SER A 318 -8.49 -6.27 8.31
C SER A 318 -7.40 -5.54 9.10
N GLN A 319 -6.89 -6.21 10.14
CA GLN A 319 -5.71 -5.76 10.88
C GLN A 319 -4.39 -6.11 10.20
N LEU A 320 -4.43 -6.94 9.15
CA LEU A 320 -3.24 -7.26 8.37
C LEU A 320 -2.70 -6.01 7.68
N ARG A 321 -1.38 -5.98 7.49
CA ARG A 321 -0.67 -4.92 6.78
C ARG A 321 -0.02 -5.49 5.54
N PHE A 322 -0.13 -4.72 4.47
CA PHE A 322 0.24 -5.18 3.15
C PHE A 322 1.37 -4.34 2.58
N THR A 323 2.32 -5.03 1.96
CA THR A 323 3.20 -4.47 0.94
C THR A 323 2.57 -4.80 -0.42
N TRP A 324 1.85 -3.84 -0.99
CA TRP A 324 1.22 -3.99 -2.30
C TRP A 324 2.23 -3.72 -3.39
N LEU A 325 2.61 -4.76 -4.13
CA LEU A 325 3.54 -4.67 -5.24
C LEU A 325 2.76 -4.37 -6.52
N ILE A 326 2.70 -3.07 -6.84
CA ILE A 326 1.95 -2.55 -7.96
C ILE A 326 2.64 -2.91 -9.27
N GLU A 327 1.87 -3.52 -10.16
CA GLU A 327 2.29 -3.85 -11.50
C GLU A 327 1.54 -2.94 -12.47
N ARG A 328 2.25 -2.21 -13.33
CA ARG A 328 1.56 -1.38 -14.31
C ARG A 328 0.88 -2.28 -15.35
N PRO A 329 -0.44 -2.14 -15.57
CA PRO A 329 -1.14 -2.91 -16.59
C PRO A 329 -0.53 -2.69 -17.97
N SER A 330 -0.49 -3.74 -18.77
CA SER A 330 -0.28 -3.61 -20.20
C SER A 330 -1.47 -2.83 -20.76
N ALA A 331 -1.23 -1.74 -21.49
CA ALA A 331 -2.34 -0.96 -22.03
C ALA A 331 -3.17 -1.87 -22.95
N GLU A 332 -4.35 -2.30 -22.50
CA GLU A 332 -5.34 -2.92 -23.38
C GLU A 332 -5.71 -1.85 -24.41
N GLY A 333 -5.16 -1.97 -25.62
CA GLY A 333 -5.35 -0.97 -26.66
C GLY A 333 -6.82 -0.63 -26.82
N VAL A 334 -7.15 0.67 -26.77
CA VAL A 334 -8.52 1.21 -26.84
C VAL A 334 -9.36 0.41 -27.82
N GLY A 335 -10.28 -0.40 -27.30
CA GLY A 335 -11.17 -1.23 -28.09
C GLY A 335 -12.05 -0.35 -28.96
N TRP A 336 -11.65 -0.15 -30.22
CA TRP A 336 -12.36 0.69 -31.21
C TRP A 336 -13.82 0.29 -31.42
N LEU A 337 -14.19 -0.92 -30.99
CA LEU A 337 -15.54 -1.46 -31.05
C LEU A 337 -16.57 -0.54 -30.37
N LEU A 338 -16.27 -0.01 -29.17
CA LEU A 338 -17.21 0.84 -28.42
C LEU A 338 -17.46 2.19 -29.10
N PRO A 339 -16.42 2.95 -29.50
CA PRO A 339 -16.58 4.17 -30.30
C PRO A 339 -17.33 3.94 -31.62
N VAL A 340 -17.03 2.86 -32.34
CA VAL A 340 -17.68 2.54 -33.62
C VAL A 340 -19.15 2.16 -33.41
N LEU A 341 -19.46 1.40 -32.36
CA LEU A 341 -20.82 1.01 -32.03
C LEU A 341 -21.65 2.24 -31.61
N ALA A 342 -21.09 3.14 -30.80
CA ALA A 342 -21.72 4.40 -30.44
C ALA A 342 -22.01 5.28 -31.68
N ALA A 343 -21.03 5.44 -32.59
CA ALA A 343 -21.22 6.17 -33.85
C ALA A 343 -22.29 5.53 -34.75
N SER A 344 -22.34 4.19 -34.80
CA SER A 344 -23.34 3.46 -35.59
C SER A 344 -24.77 3.67 -35.09
N ILE A 345 -24.98 3.64 -33.77
CA ILE A 345 -26.29 3.87 -33.15
C ILE A 345 -26.74 5.32 -33.41
N LEU A 346 -25.81 6.28 -33.32
CA LEU A 346 -26.11 7.68 -33.58
C LEU A 346 -26.55 7.96 -35.02
N LEU A 347 -26.07 7.19 -35.99
CA LEU A 347 -26.54 7.30 -37.38
C LEU A 347 -27.82 6.51 -37.60
N ALA A 348 -27.95 5.33 -36.99
CA ALA A 348 -29.08 4.43 -37.19
C ALA A 348 -30.37 4.96 -36.57
N VAL A 349 -30.31 5.55 -35.37
CA VAL A 349 -31.51 6.00 -34.63
C VAL A 349 -32.26 7.13 -35.35
N PRO A 350 -31.62 8.23 -35.80
CA PRO A 350 -32.31 9.27 -36.57
C PRO A 350 -32.89 8.75 -37.88
N PHE A 351 -32.19 7.81 -38.54
CA PHE A 351 -32.63 7.22 -39.79
C PHE A 351 -33.86 6.33 -39.58
N ALA A 352 -33.86 5.50 -38.54
CA ALA A 352 -34.98 4.65 -38.15
C ALA A 352 -36.21 5.48 -37.74
N VAL A 353 -36.02 6.53 -36.95
CA VAL A 353 -37.10 7.46 -36.56
C VAL A 353 -37.69 8.15 -37.79
N ARG A 354 -36.85 8.66 -38.70
CA ARG A 354 -37.32 9.30 -39.94
C ARG A 354 -38.08 8.31 -40.83
N TYR A 355 -37.59 7.08 -40.95
CA TYR A 355 -38.24 6.02 -41.72
C TYR A 355 -39.61 5.68 -41.14
N LEU A 356 -39.72 5.48 -39.82
CA LEU A 356 -40.99 5.19 -39.15
C LEU A 356 -42.01 6.33 -39.28
N VAL A 357 -41.58 7.58 -39.04
CA VAL A 357 -42.46 8.76 -39.20
C VAL A 357 -42.97 8.90 -40.63
N SER A 358 -42.12 8.67 -41.64
CA SER A 358 -42.53 8.74 -43.04
C SER A 358 -43.52 7.65 -43.44
N ARG A 359 -43.50 6.49 -42.78
CA ARG A 359 -44.49 5.43 -42.99
C ARG A 359 -45.82 5.77 -42.34
N ASP A 360 -45.80 6.35 -41.14
CA ASP A 360 -47.03 6.78 -40.46
C ASP A 360 -47.79 7.88 -41.22
N GLU A 361 -47.07 8.84 -41.83
CA GLU A 361 -47.70 9.85 -42.70
C GLU A 361 -48.39 9.25 -43.93
N MET A 362 -47.88 8.12 -44.44
CA MET A 362 -48.44 7.46 -45.63
C MET A 362 -49.69 6.62 -45.30
N THR A 363 -49.84 6.15 -44.06
CA THR A 363 -51.05 5.43 -43.58
C THR A 363 -52.22 6.36 -43.23
N SER A 364 -51.96 7.65 -43.01
CA SER A 364 -52.96 8.69 -42.67
C SER A 364 -53.78 9.17 -43.89
N ILE A 365 -53.43 8.74 -45.11
CA ILE A 365 -54.08 9.16 -46.36
C ILE A 365 -54.84 8.00 -47.00
N ALA A 366 -55.75 7.38 -46.25
CA ALA A 366 -56.82 6.56 -46.83
C ALA A 366 -58.17 7.21 -46.49
N PRO A 367 -58.82 7.93 -47.41
CA PRO A 367 -60.15 8.47 -47.16
C PRO A 367 -61.18 7.35 -47.20
N MET A 368 -62.11 7.38 -46.24
CA MET A 368 -63.40 6.69 -46.34
C MET A 368 -64.11 7.15 -47.61
N SER A 369 -64.37 6.23 -48.54
CA SER A 369 -65.42 6.36 -49.55
C SER A 369 -66.68 5.67 -49.05
N GLU A 370 -67.83 6.34 -49.25
CA GLU A 370 -69.21 5.86 -49.01
C GLU A 370 -69.51 4.46 -49.56
#